data_AF-A0A3M1D376-F1
#
_entry.id   AF-A0A3M1D376-F1
#
_cell.length_a   1.000
_cell.length_b   1.000
_cell.length_c   1.000
_cell.angle_alpha   90.00
_cell.angle_beta   90.00
_cell.angle_gamma   90.00
#
_symmetry.space_group_name_H-M   'P 1'
#
loop_
_entity.id
_entity.type
_entity.pdbx_description
1 polymer ?
#
loop_
_entity_poly.entity_id
_entity_poly.type
_entity_poly.pdbx_seq_one_letter_code
_entity_poly.pdbx_strand_id
1 'polypeptide(L)'
;LSAYARQFLRRLAKPDVESIEGLSPAIAIEKKGVTSNPRSTVGTVTEVHDYLRILFARCGTLWCPDCGIEVVSHSPQQMVERILKLPAGTRFALLAPVKRRPDQTPASVLKRLRRAGFLRVLLEGEVLDIEQLEENPRPFDTVDVYVDRLVARKGVRSRLADSLETALELGGGQVRVAVVDGEDLRLTSRHLCLQCGRSFPQPSPRLFSFNSPEGACPRCDGLGQIRQVDPGRIVRPELSLRQGAIDTGHGKTSPYQLQALEALSVQLGFSRTSPSAASPRRRNGSFCSVPANAPSNSSSPATK
;
A
#
# COMPACT_ATOMS: atom_id res chain seq x y z
N LEU A 1 -7.89 35.96 14.13
CA LEU A 1 -6.59 35.75 14.82
C LEU A 1 -6.83 34.96 16.09
N SER A 2 -6.16 33.82 16.26
CA SER A 2 -6.25 33.02 17.50
C SER A 2 -5.72 33.82 18.70
N ALA A 3 -6.19 33.50 19.90
CA ALA A 3 -5.74 34.15 21.14
C ALA A 3 -4.21 34.04 21.35
N TYR A 4 -3.62 32.92 20.91
CA TYR A 4 -2.18 32.68 20.93
C TYR A 4 -1.40 33.65 20.04
N ALA A 5 -1.85 33.89 18.80
CA ALA A 5 -1.17 34.81 17.88
C ALA A 5 -1.13 36.27 18.39
N ARG A 6 -2.15 36.70 19.16
CA ARG A 6 -2.19 38.05 19.76
C ARG A 6 -1.12 38.28 20.82
N GLN A 7 -0.64 37.22 21.49
CA GLN A 7 0.43 37.33 22.50
C GLN A 7 1.80 37.65 21.86
N PHE A 8 2.06 37.18 20.64
CA PHE A 8 3.33 37.41 19.94
C PHE A 8 3.39 38.77 19.22
N LEU A 9 2.24 39.26 18.72
CA LEU A 9 2.17 40.56 18.03
C LEU A 9 2.53 41.73 18.95
N ARG A 10 2.34 41.61 20.27
CA ARG A 10 2.70 42.65 21.25
C ARG A 10 4.21 42.85 21.41
N ARG A 11 5.04 41.93 20.91
CA ARG A 11 6.52 42.01 21.01
C ARG A 11 7.17 42.69 19.81
N LEU A 12 6.45 42.92 18.72
CA LEU A 12 6.99 43.61 17.55
C LEU A 12 6.95 45.12 17.79
N ALA A 13 8.06 45.79 17.47
CA ALA A 13 8.10 47.24 17.47
C ALA A 13 7.04 47.77 16.49
N LYS A 14 6.22 48.71 16.97
CA LYS A 14 5.25 49.38 16.11
C LYS A 14 6.00 50.30 15.13
N PRO A 15 5.52 50.46 13.89
CA PRO A 15 6.05 51.46 12.97
C PRO A 15 5.95 52.87 13.58
N ASP A 16 6.93 53.71 13.30
CA ASP A 16 7.00 55.09 13.78
C ASP A 16 6.11 56.00 12.92
N VAL A 17 4.83 56.08 13.27
CA VAL A 17 3.82 56.92 12.60
C VAL A 17 2.81 57.45 13.63
N GLU A 18 2.36 58.69 13.45
CA GLU A 18 1.40 59.33 14.36
C GLU A 18 -0.04 58.84 14.17
N SER A 19 -0.50 58.77 12.91
CA SER A 19 -1.79 58.18 12.56
C SER A 19 -1.78 57.70 11.11
N ILE A 20 -2.50 56.61 10.87
CA ILE A 20 -2.76 56.12 9.52
C ILE A 20 -4.16 55.51 9.50
N GLU A 21 -5.04 56.09 8.69
CA GLU A 21 -6.45 55.71 8.59
C GLU A 21 -6.74 55.14 7.21
N GLY A 22 -7.80 54.32 7.09
CA GLY A 22 -8.18 53.72 5.81
C GLY A 22 -7.28 52.58 5.31
N LEU A 23 -6.42 52.00 6.17
CA LEU A 23 -5.60 50.85 5.79
C LEU A 23 -6.47 49.61 5.50
N SER A 24 -6.33 49.10 4.29
CA SER A 24 -6.75 47.74 3.96
C SER A 24 -5.72 46.72 4.47
N PRO A 25 -6.11 45.46 4.71
CA PRO A 25 -5.17 44.39 5.02
C PRO A 25 -4.05 44.32 3.96
N ALA A 26 -2.80 44.58 4.38
CA ALA A 26 -1.66 44.62 3.48
C ALA A 26 -1.02 43.22 3.34
N ILE A 27 -0.66 42.85 2.10
CA ILE A 27 0.13 41.64 1.78
C ILE A 27 1.43 42.11 1.12
N ALA A 28 2.57 41.77 1.71
CA ALA A 28 3.88 42.04 1.13
C ALA A 28 4.33 40.86 0.26
N ILE A 29 4.76 41.13 -0.97
CA ILE A 29 5.32 40.14 -1.89
C ILE A 29 6.79 40.49 -2.11
N GLU A 30 7.68 39.72 -1.47
CA GLU A 30 9.13 39.94 -1.50
C GLU A 30 9.85 38.68 -1.97
N LYS A 31 10.99 38.85 -2.65
CA LYS A 31 11.90 37.74 -2.97
C LYS A 31 12.77 37.40 -1.75
N LYS A 32 12.17 36.84 -0.70
CA LYS A 32 12.95 36.22 0.39
C LYS A 32 13.59 34.92 -0.09
N GLY A 33 14.80 34.63 0.40
CA GLY A 33 15.53 33.41 0.06
C GLY A 33 14.67 32.16 0.28
N VAL A 34 14.74 31.21 -0.67
CA VAL A 34 13.95 29.98 -0.61
C VAL A 34 14.48 29.13 0.55
N THR A 35 13.69 28.98 1.62
CA THR A 35 13.95 27.96 2.63
C THR A 35 13.82 26.59 1.99
N SER A 36 14.90 25.79 1.95
CA SER A 36 14.86 24.45 1.34
C SER A 36 14.23 23.44 2.28
N ASN A 37 12.89 23.35 2.29
CA ASN A 37 12.23 22.18 2.82
C ASN A 37 12.16 21.13 1.69
N PRO A 38 12.78 19.94 1.84
CA PRO A 38 12.79 18.91 0.80
C PRO A 38 11.40 18.37 0.45
N ARG A 39 10.39 18.64 1.30
CA ARG A 39 8.99 18.29 1.08
C ARG A 39 8.15 19.42 0.47
N SER A 40 8.74 20.59 0.23
CA SER A 40 8.05 21.70 -0.42
C SER A 40 8.36 21.71 -1.91
N THR A 41 7.31 21.61 -2.71
CA THR A 41 7.37 21.65 -4.17
C THR A 41 6.61 22.87 -4.69
N VAL A 42 6.76 23.18 -5.97
CA VAL A 42 5.94 24.21 -6.63
C VAL A 42 4.45 23.93 -6.41
N GLY A 43 4.03 22.67 -6.53
CA GLY A 43 2.62 22.29 -6.34
C GLY A 43 2.10 22.50 -4.92
N THR A 44 2.93 22.34 -3.89
CA THR A 44 2.51 22.63 -2.50
C THR A 44 2.51 24.12 -2.20
N VAL A 45 3.44 24.90 -2.76
CA VAL A 45 3.53 26.35 -2.52
C VAL A 45 2.39 27.09 -3.23
N THR A 46 2.00 26.62 -4.40
CA THR A 46 0.89 27.19 -5.20
C THR A 46 -0.47 26.58 -4.87
N GLU A 47 -0.54 25.66 -3.90
CA GLU A 47 -1.74 24.88 -3.53
C GLU A 47 -2.35 24.03 -4.66
N VAL A 48 -1.79 24.04 -5.87
CA VAL A 48 -2.25 23.21 -7.01
C VAL A 48 -2.29 21.73 -6.62
N HIS A 49 -1.31 21.26 -5.85
CA HIS A 49 -1.29 19.89 -5.36
C HIS A 49 -2.48 19.56 -4.46
N ASP A 50 -2.97 20.52 -3.67
CA ASP A 50 -4.12 20.31 -2.79
C ASP A 50 -5.43 20.14 -3.59
N TYR A 51 -5.58 20.91 -4.67
CA TYR A 51 -6.68 20.70 -5.62
C TYR A 51 -6.57 19.36 -6.34
N LEU A 52 -5.36 18.98 -6.79
CA LEU A 52 -5.15 17.68 -7.44
C LEU A 52 -5.51 16.52 -6.51
N ARG A 53 -5.14 16.61 -5.23
CA ARG A 53 -5.49 15.58 -4.22
C ARG A 53 -7.00 15.40 -4.08
N ILE A 54 -7.76 16.49 -4.11
CA ILE A 54 -9.24 16.44 -4.07
C ILE A 54 -9.77 15.84 -5.38
N LEU A 55 -9.24 16.28 -6.53
CA LEU A 55 -9.65 15.80 -7.84
C LEU A 55 -9.47 14.28 -7.96
N PHE A 56 -8.27 13.77 -7.65
CA PHE A 56 -7.99 12.33 -7.72
C PHE A 56 -8.79 11.52 -6.69
N ALA A 57 -9.05 12.06 -5.50
CA ALA A 57 -9.87 11.38 -4.50
C ALA A 57 -11.35 11.28 -4.87
N ARG A 58 -11.87 12.23 -5.66
CA ARG A 58 -13.30 12.29 -5.99
C ARG A 58 -13.62 11.73 -7.38
N CYS A 59 -12.74 11.97 -8.34
CA CYS A 59 -12.96 11.64 -9.75
C CYS A 59 -12.01 10.55 -10.26
N GLY A 60 -11.06 10.10 -9.43
CA GLY A 60 -10.11 9.06 -9.83
C GLY A 60 -10.76 7.68 -9.88
N THR A 61 -10.55 6.97 -10.98
CA THR A 61 -10.82 5.54 -11.08
C THR A 61 -9.70 4.76 -10.42
N LEU A 62 -10.04 3.85 -9.50
CA LEU A 62 -9.07 3.01 -8.82
C LEU A 62 -8.78 1.77 -9.66
N TRP A 63 -7.50 1.46 -9.86
CA TRP A 63 -7.05 0.30 -10.64
C TRP A 63 -6.21 -0.64 -9.78
N CYS A 64 -6.39 -1.94 -9.96
CA CYS A 64 -5.53 -2.94 -9.34
C CYS A 64 -4.18 -2.96 -10.09
N PRO A 65 -3.04 -2.68 -9.44
CA PRO A 65 -1.74 -2.67 -10.12
C PRO A 65 -1.29 -4.04 -10.59
N ASP A 66 -1.76 -5.12 -9.94
CA ASP A 66 -1.36 -6.50 -10.25
C ASP A 66 -2.23 -7.11 -11.36
N CYS A 67 -3.52 -6.74 -11.44
CA CYS A 67 -4.50 -7.33 -12.38
C CYS A 67 -4.89 -6.40 -13.53
N GLY A 68 -4.71 -5.09 -13.39
CA GLY A 68 -5.12 -4.11 -14.40
C GLY A 68 -6.63 -3.90 -14.53
N ILE A 69 -7.44 -4.38 -13.58
CA ILE A 69 -8.89 -4.19 -13.58
C ILE A 69 -9.32 -3.04 -12.65
N GLU A 70 -10.47 -2.46 -12.95
CA GLU A 70 -11.09 -1.42 -12.12
C GLU A 70 -11.52 -1.99 -10.76
N VAL A 71 -11.16 -1.27 -9.69
CA VAL A 71 -11.58 -1.57 -8.32
C VAL A 71 -12.77 -0.69 -7.99
N VAL A 72 -13.95 -1.29 -8.11
CA VAL A 72 -15.23 -0.64 -7.82
C VAL A 72 -15.72 -0.99 -6.41
N SER A 73 -16.46 -0.07 -5.80
CA SER A 73 -17.29 -0.35 -4.62
C SER A 73 -18.68 0.20 -4.88
N HIS A 74 -19.71 -0.57 -4.54
CA HIS A 74 -21.10 -0.15 -4.71
C HIS A 74 -21.78 -0.08 -3.34
N SER A 75 -22.67 0.90 -3.15
CA SER A 75 -23.58 0.84 -1.99
C SER A 75 -24.58 -0.30 -2.16
N PRO A 76 -25.15 -0.85 -1.06
CA PRO A 76 -26.22 -1.85 -1.16
C PRO A 76 -27.37 -1.40 -2.07
N GLN A 77 -27.73 -0.12 -2.04
CA GLN A 77 -28.78 0.44 -2.89
C GLN A 77 -28.41 0.39 -4.39
N GLN A 78 -27.16 0.74 -4.73
CA GLN A 78 -26.67 0.66 -6.11
C GLN A 78 -26.61 -0.78 -6.62
N MET A 79 -26.25 -1.73 -5.74
CA MET A 79 -26.27 -3.16 -6.08
C MET A 79 -27.70 -3.67 -6.33
N VAL A 80 -28.66 -3.32 -5.47
CA VAL A 80 -30.08 -3.64 -5.66
C VAL A 80 -30.56 -3.11 -7.00
N GLU A 81 -30.26 -1.84 -7.33
CA GLU A 81 -30.63 -1.25 -8.61
C GLU A 81 -29.97 -1.95 -9.79
N ARG A 82 -28.70 -2.35 -9.67
CA ARG A 82 -27.99 -3.10 -10.71
C ARG A 82 -28.62 -4.48 -10.94
N ILE A 83 -29.00 -5.19 -9.88
CA ILE A 83 -29.66 -6.50 -9.97
C ILE A 83 -31.07 -6.35 -10.56
N LEU A 84 -31.81 -5.29 -10.21
CA LEU A 84 -33.16 -5.03 -10.73
C LEU A 84 -33.18 -4.62 -12.22
N LYS A 85 -32.02 -4.34 -12.84
CA LYS A 85 -31.90 -4.14 -14.29
C LYS A 85 -31.93 -5.45 -15.08
N LEU A 86 -31.85 -6.61 -14.42
CA LEU A 86 -32.03 -7.90 -15.07
C LEU A 86 -33.45 -8.01 -15.68
N PRO A 87 -33.61 -8.77 -16.79
CA PRO A 87 -34.92 -8.97 -17.41
C PRO A 87 -35.96 -9.48 -16.40
N ALA A 88 -37.21 -9.06 -16.58
CA ALA A 88 -38.30 -9.52 -15.73
C ALA A 88 -38.49 -11.04 -15.87
N GLY A 89 -38.63 -11.75 -14.75
CA GLY A 89 -38.75 -13.21 -14.71
C GLY A 89 -37.42 -13.95 -14.55
N THR A 90 -36.27 -13.26 -14.67
CA THR A 90 -34.96 -13.88 -14.45
C THR A 90 -34.85 -14.42 -13.02
N ARG A 91 -34.48 -15.70 -12.90
CA ARG A 91 -34.22 -16.36 -11.61
C ARG A 91 -32.74 -16.18 -11.27
N PHE A 92 -32.46 -15.81 -10.02
CA PHE A 92 -31.08 -15.67 -9.56
C PHE A 92 -30.95 -16.06 -8.09
N ALA A 93 -29.74 -16.43 -7.69
CA ALA A 93 -29.40 -16.73 -6.31
C ALA A 93 -28.34 -15.74 -5.80
N LEU A 94 -28.48 -15.32 -4.54
CA LEU A 94 -27.44 -14.58 -3.83
C LEU A 94 -26.52 -15.56 -3.13
N LEU A 95 -25.24 -15.48 -3.46
CA LEU A 95 -24.16 -16.27 -2.91
C LEU A 95 -23.20 -15.36 -2.14
N ALA A 96 -22.84 -15.75 -0.93
CA ALA A 96 -21.84 -15.07 -0.12
C ALA A 96 -20.50 -15.83 -0.18
N PRO A 97 -19.43 -15.27 -0.77
CA PRO A 97 -18.11 -15.92 -0.79
C PRO A 97 -17.46 -15.84 0.59
N VAL A 98 -17.49 -16.95 1.34
CA VAL A 98 -16.92 -17.04 2.68
C VAL A 98 -15.49 -17.54 2.58
N LYS A 99 -14.53 -16.64 2.85
CA LYS A 99 -13.12 -17.00 2.94
C LYS A 99 -12.78 -17.61 4.29
N ARG A 100 -12.12 -18.76 4.28
CA ARG A 100 -11.60 -19.44 5.47
C ARG A 100 -10.38 -18.68 5.99
N ARG A 101 -10.29 -18.52 7.32
CA ARG A 101 -9.06 -18.00 7.94
C ARG A 101 -8.01 -19.11 8.04
N PRO A 102 -6.70 -18.79 8.00
CA PRO A 102 -5.64 -19.81 8.05
C PRO A 102 -5.70 -20.73 9.28
N ASP A 103 -6.20 -20.23 10.41
CA ASP A 103 -6.38 -20.92 11.69
C ASP A 103 -7.62 -21.83 11.76
N GLN A 104 -8.51 -21.77 10.78
CA GLN A 104 -9.79 -22.50 10.80
C GLN A 104 -9.72 -23.76 9.93
N THR A 105 -10.28 -24.87 10.41
CA THR A 105 -10.51 -26.07 9.59
C THR A 105 -11.76 -25.93 8.72
N PRO A 106 -11.85 -26.58 7.55
CA PRO A 106 -13.06 -26.58 6.72
C PRO A 106 -14.34 -26.97 7.50
N ALA A 107 -14.27 -28.02 8.31
CA ALA A 107 -15.38 -28.48 9.14
C ALA A 107 -15.89 -27.41 10.13
N SER A 108 -14.98 -26.65 10.76
CA SER A 108 -15.39 -25.63 11.73
C SER A 108 -16.11 -24.46 11.07
N VAL A 109 -15.71 -24.10 9.84
CA VAL A 109 -16.40 -23.10 9.02
C VAL A 109 -17.80 -23.59 8.66
N LEU A 110 -17.93 -24.81 8.14
CA LEU A 110 -19.22 -25.40 7.75
C LEU A 110 -20.19 -25.51 8.93
N LYS A 111 -19.70 -25.98 10.09
CA LYS A 111 -20.49 -26.06 11.32
C LYS A 111 -21.00 -24.70 11.78
N ARG A 112 -20.18 -23.65 11.66
CA ARG A 112 -20.58 -22.26 11.97
C ARG A 112 -21.67 -21.78 11.01
N LEU A 113 -21.55 -22.08 9.72
CA LEU A 113 -22.56 -21.74 8.72
C LEU A 113 -23.89 -22.48 8.96
N ARG A 114 -23.83 -23.78 9.29
CA ARG A 114 -25.03 -24.57 9.63
C ARG A 114 -25.74 -24.01 10.86
N ARG A 115 -25.00 -23.66 11.91
CA ARG A 115 -25.54 -23.02 13.12
C ARG A 115 -26.17 -21.65 12.84
N ALA A 116 -25.70 -20.94 11.82
CA ALA A 116 -26.30 -19.69 11.37
C ALA A 116 -27.54 -19.90 10.48
N GLY A 117 -27.95 -21.15 10.22
CA GLY A 117 -29.16 -21.49 9.48
C GLY A 117 -28.98 -21.69 7.97
N PHE A 118 -27.73 -21.67 7.47
CA PHE A 118 -27.46 -21.95 6.06
C PHE A 118 -27.47 -23.47 5.81
N LEU A 119 -28.02 -23.86 4.66
CA LEU A 119 -28.19 -25.28 4.29
C LEU A 119 -27.31 -25.70 3.11
N ARG A 120 -27.05 -24.80 2.18
CA ARG A 120 -26.38 -25.13 0.91
C ARG A 120 -25.18 -24.24 0.65
N VAL A 121 -24.17 -24.85 0.06
CA VAL A 121 -22.97 -24.18 -0.43
C VAL A 121 -22.69 -24.58 -1.88
N LEU A 122 -22.02 -23.70 -2.61
CA LEU A 122 -21.42 -23.97 -3.89
C LEU A 122 -19.90 -24.07 -3.67
N LEU A 123 -19.35 -25.26 -3.93
CA LEU A 123 -17.91 -25.52 -3.83
C LEU A 123 -17.44 -26.16 -5.13
N GLU A 124 -16.44 -25.57 -5.78
CA GLU A 124 -15.88 -26.06 -7.06
C GLU A 124 -16.91 -26.25 -8.19
N GLY A 125 -18.04 -25.52 -8.12
CA GLY A 125 -19.14 -25.63 -9.10
C GLY A 125 -20.22 -26.64 -8.73
N GLU A 126 -20.04 -27.42 -7.66
CA GLU A 126 -21.04 -28.36 -7.16
C GLU A 126 -21.86 -27.73 -6.03
N VAL A 127 -23.19 -27.86 -6.11
CA VAL A 127 -24.09 -27.47 -5.02
C VAL A 127 -24.18 -28.61 -4.02
N LEU A 128 -23.67 -28.39 -2.82
CA LEU A 128 -23.59 -29.39 -1.75
C LEU A 128 -24.42 -28.95 -0.55
N ASP A 129 -24.96 -29.92 0.17
CA ASP A 129 -25.57 -29.69 1.47
C ASP A 129 -24.49 -29.56 2.54
N ILE A 130 -24.61 -28.56 3.42
CA ILE A 130 -23.62 -28.29 4.46
C ILE A 130 -23.54 -29.44 5.46
N GLU A 131 -24.65 -30.12 5.77
CA GLU A 131 -24.67 -31.24 6.71
C GLU A 131 -23.83 -32.40 6.19
N GLN A 132 -24.02 -32.78 4.92
CA GLN A 132 -23.25 -33.84 4.28
C GLN A 132 -21.76 -33.47 4.13
N LEU A 133 -21.46 -32.21 3.83
CA LEU A 133 -20.08 -31.74 3.69
C LEU A 133 -19.37 -31.60 5.04
N GLU A 134 -20.09 -31.41 6.15
CA GLU A 134 -19.54 -31.40 7.51
C GLU A 134 -19.03 -32.81 7.90
N GLU A 135 -19.68 -33.88 7.43
CA GLU A 135 -19.29 -35.28 7.69
C GLU A 135 -18.02 -35.69 6.93
N ASN A 136 -17.84 -35.21 5.70
CA ASN A 136 -16.63 -35.43 4.91
C ASN A 136 -16.12 -34.12 4.28
N PRO A 137 -15.41 -33.29 5.06
CA PRO A 137 -15.01 -31.95 4.62
C PRO A 137 -13.96 -31.99 3.51
N ARG A 138 -14.30 -31.43 2.36
CA ARG A 138 -13.33 -31.14 1.30
C ARG A 138 -12.48 -29.91 1.69
N PRO A 139 -11.18 -29.88 1.34
CA PRO A 139 -10.35 -28.71 1.57
C PRO A 139 -10.80 -27.55 0.67
N PHE A 140 -10.95 -26.36 1.24
CA PHE A 140 -11.26 -25.15 0.49
C PHE A 140 -10.69 -23.90 1.17
N ASP A 141 -10.39 -22.87 0.37
CA ASP A 141 -10.03 -21.54 0.87
C ASP A 141 -11.21 -20.57 0.87
N THR A 142 -12.12 -20.71 -0.10
CA THR A 142 -13.34 -19.92 -0.20
C THR A 142 -14.49 -20.83 -0.60
N VAL A 143 -15.65 -20.65 0.02
CA VAL A 143 -16.88 -21.38 -0.28
C VAL A 143 -18.02 -20.39 -0.47
N ASP A 144 -18.82 -20.57 -1.52
CA ASP A 144 -19.95 -19.69 -1.83
C ASP A 144 -21.20 -20.21 -1.08
N VAL A 145 -21.75 -19.44 -0.13
CA VAL A 145 -22.92 -19.85 0.66
C VAL A 145 -24.20 -19.34 0.03
N TYR A 146 -25.19 -20.20 -0.17
CA TYR A 146 -26.51 -19.78 -0.66
C TYR A 146 -27.29 -19.03 0.42
N VAL A 147 -27.59 -17.76 0.16
CA VAL A 147 -28.33 -16.88 1.08
C VAL A 147 -29.81 -16.82 0.73
N ASP A 148 -30.16 -16.48 -0.50
CA ASP A 148 -31.56 -16.47 -0.97
C ASP A 148 -31.65 -16.78 -2.46
N ARG A 149 -32.83 -17.24 -2.90
CA ARG A 149 -33.20 -17.46 -4.30
C ARG A 149 -34.39 -16.57 -4.63
N LEU A 150 -34.20 -15.70 -5.62
CA LEU A 150 -35.13 -14.64 -5.97
C LEU A 150 -35.47 -14.68 -7.46
N VAL A 151 -36.56 -14.01 -7.81
CA VAL A 151 -37.00 -13.80 -9.19
C VAL A 151 -37.13 -12.31 -9.42
N ALA A 152 -36.53 -11.80 -10.50
CA ALA A 152 -36.61 -10.40 -10.88
C ALA A 152 -38.06 -10.05 -11.24
N ARG A 153 -38.80 -9.46 -10.29
CA ARG A 153 -40.19 -9.03 -10.47
C ARG A 153 -40.48 -7.75 -9.68
N LYS A 154 -41.57 -7.06 -10.03
CA LYS A 154 -42.05 -5.90 -9.26
C LYS A 154 -42.34 -6.32 -7.81
N GLY A 155 -41.90 -5.52 -6.84
CA GLY A 155 -42.07 -5.79 -5.41
C GLY A 155 -40.97 -6.63 -4.74
N VAL A 156 -39.99 -7.17 -5.48
CA VAL A 156 -38.89 -7.97 -4.87
C VAL A 156 -37.85 -7.12 -4.12
N ARG A 157 -37.90 -5.79 -4.27
CA ARG A 157 -36.85 -4.85 -3.81
C ARG A 157 -36.53 -4.99 -2.31
N SER A 158 -37.54 -5.03 -1.44
CA SER A 158 -37.31 -5.09 0.02
C SER A 158 -36.58 -6.38 0.40
N ARG A 159 -37.12 -7.53 -0.02
CA ARG A 159 -36.51 -8.84 0.25
C ARG A 159 -35.10 -8.95 -0.35
N LEU A 160 -34.90 -8.43 -1.56
CA LEU A 160 -33.58 -8.38 -2.19
C LEU A 160 -32.58 -7.57 -1.36
N ALA A 161 -32.99 -6.41 -0.83
CA ALA A 161 -32.14 -5.59 0.03
C ALA A 161 -31.75 -6.35 1.32
N ASP A 162 -32.71 -6.94 2.01
CA ASP A 162 -32.47 -7.68 3.26
C ASP A 162 -31.53 -8.89 3.05
N SER A 163 -31.77 -9.66 1.97
CA SER A 163 -30.92 -10.80 1.62
C SER A 163 -29.53 -10.36 1.14
N LEU A 164 -29.43 -9.23 0.45
CA LEU A 164 -28.16 -8.67 0.01
C LEU A 164 -27.31 -8.20 1.19
N GLU A 165 -27.91 -7.54 2.19
CA GLU A 165 -27.20 -7.16 3.41
C GLU A 165 -26.66 -8.38 4.14
N THR A 166 -27.48 -9.43 4.30
CA THR A 166 -27.07 -10.71 4.87
C THR A 166 -25.90 -11.32 4.10
N ALA A 167 -25.96 -11.32 2.76
CA ALA A 167 -24.90 -11.87 1.92
C ALA A 167 -23.60 -11.08 2.01
N LEU A 168 -23.68 -9.75 2.04
CA LEU A 168 -22.53 -8.87 2.19
C LEU A 168 -21.87 -9.01 3.56
N GLU A 169 -22.66 -9.13 4.64
CA GLU A 169 -22.12 -9.36 5.98
C GLU A 169 -21.37 -10.69 6.05
N LEU A 170 -21.98 -11.76 5.53
CA LEU A 170 -21.39 -13.10 5.52
C LEU A 170 -20.14 -13.19 4.63
N GLY A 171 -20.17 -12.54 3.46
CA GLY A 171 -19.10 -12.53 2.46
C GLY A 171 -18.03 -11.46 2.68
N GLY A 172 -18.04 -10.76 3.82
CA GLY A 172 -17.03 -9.73 4.14
C GLY A 172 -17.06 -8.52 3.20
N GLY A 173 -18.25 -8.16 2.70
CA GLY A 173 -18.49 -7.08 1.75
C GLY A 173 -18.48 -7.51 0.28
N GLN A 174 -18.53 -8.81 -0.01
CA GLN A 174 -18.62 -9.36 -1.35
C GLN A 174 -19.91 -10.19 -1.50
N VAL A 175 -20.44 -10.22 -2.72
CA VAL A 175 -21.58 -11.05 -3.08
C VAL A 175 -21.45 -11.49 -4.53
N ARG A 176 -21.82 -12.73 -4.80
CA ARG A 176 -21.97 -13.28 -6.14
C ARG A 176 -23.46 -13.47 -6.41
N VAL A 177 -23.95 -12.91 -7.51
CA VAL A 177 -25.31 -13.09 -7.98
C VAL A 177 -25.25 -14.12 -9.09
N ALA A 178 -25.65 -15.36 -8.78
CA ALA A 178 -25.71 -16.43 -9.76
C ALA A 178 -27.00 -16.32 -10.56
N VAL A 179 -26.89 -15.99 -11.84
CA VAL A 179 -28.05 -15.80 -12.72
C VAL A 179 -28.31 -17.09 -13.48
N VAL A 180 -29.55 -17.58 -13.43
CA VAL A 180 -29.93 -18.78 -14.20
C VAL A 180 -29.92 -18.42 -15.69
N ASP A 181 -29.20 -19.22 -16.49
CA ASP A 181 -29.03 -19.04 -17.94
C ASP A 181 -28.39 -17.69 -18.34
N GLY A 182 -27.55 -17.11 -17.47
CA GLY A 182 -26.87 -15.84 -17.72
C GLY A 182 -25.48 -15.79 -17.11
N GLU A 183 -24.83 -14.63 -17.23
CA GLU A 183 -23.53 -14.38 -16.60
C GLU A 183 -23.69 -13.99 -15.13
N ASP A 184 -22.84 -14.56 -14.28
CA ASP A 184 -22.80 -14.23 -12.86
C ASP A 184 -22.28 -12.82 -12.63
N LEU A 185 -22.95 -12.08 -11.75
CA LEU A 185 -22.50 -10.75 -11.35
C LEU A 185 -21.73 -10.85 -10.02
N ARG A 186 -20.50 -10.35 -9.99
CA ARG A 186 -19.75 -10.17 -8.75
C ARG A 186 -19.84 -8.72 -8.31
N LEU A 187 -20.34 -8.47 -7.11
CA LEU A 187 -20.49 -7.13 -6.55
C LEU A 187 -19.78 -7.06 -5.20
N THR A 188 -19.30 -5.85 -4.86
CA THR A 188 -18.63 -5.61 -3.59
C THR A 188 -18.95 -4.22 -3.04
N SER A 189 -19.11 -4.14 -1.72
CA SER A 189 -19.31 -2.90 -0.97
C SER A 189 -18.00 -2.32 -0.43
N ARG A 190 -16.87 -2.98 -0.71
CA ARG A 190 -15.52 -2.54 -0.34
C ARG A 190 -14.71 -2.29 -1.60
N HIS A 191 -13.64 -1.51 -1.49
CA HIS A 191 -12.70 -1.30 -2.58
C HIS A 191 -11.80 -2.54 -2.70
N LEU A 192 -12.28 -3.57 -3.40
CA LEU A 192 -11.60 -4.85 -3.52
C LEU A 192 -11.48 -5.24 -5.00
N CYS A 193 -10.30 -5.75 -5.39
CA CYS A 193 -10.12 -6.35 -6.70
C CYS A 193 -10.87 -7.67 -6.80
N LEU A 194 -11.82 -7.78 -7.74
CA LEU A 194 -12.64 -8.98 -7.94
C LEU A 194 -11.89 -10.18 -8.54
N GLN A 195 -10.64 -9.98 -8.97
CA GLN A 195 -9.78 -11.03 -9.54
C GLN A 195 -8.79 -11.60 -8.51
N CYS A 196 -7.98 -10.76 -7.86
CA CYS A 196 -6.99 -11.22 -6.87
C CYS A 196 -7.44 -11.13 -5.41
N GLY A 197 -8.58 -10.49 -5.13
CA GLY A 197 -9.10 -10.33 -3.77
C GLY A 197 -8.32 -9.34 -2.90
N ARG A 198 -7.43 -8.53 -3.48
CA ARG A 198 -6.69 -7.48 -2.77
C ARG A 198 -7.64 -6.36 -2.36
N SER A 199 -7.56 -5.96 -1.09
CA SER A 199 -8.29 -4.79 -0.56
C SER A 199 -7.49 -3.52 -0.77
N PHE A 200 -8.19 -2.44 -1.05
CA PHE A 200 -7.65 -1.09 -1.22
C PHE A 200 -8.33 -0.14 -0.23
N PRO A 201 -7.63 0.90 0.23
CA PRO A 201 -8.24 1.94 1.03
C PRO A 201 -9.24 2.75 0.19
N GLN A 202 -10.24 3.32 0.85
CA GLN A 202 -11.15 4.25 0.19
C GLN A 202 -10.38 5.49 -0.31
N PRO A 203 -10.57 5.91 -1.57
CA PRO A 203 -9.95 7.13 -2.09
C PRO A 203 -10.22 8.33 -1.19
N SER A 204 -9.14 8.99 -0.75
CA SER A 204 -9.20 10.17 0.12
C SER A 204 -8.08 11.13 -0.27
N PRO A 205 -8.25 12.45 -0.08
CA PRO A 205 -7.20 13.42 -0.41
C PRO A 205 -5.88 13.21 0.37
N ARG A 206 -5.91 12.45 1.48
CA ARG A 206 -4.71 12.12 2.27
C ARG A 206 -3.83 11.07 1.60
N LEU A 207 -4.44 10.09 0.93
CA LEU A 207 -3.71 9.08 0.16
C LEU A 207 -2.90 9.67 -0.99
N PHE A 208 -3.29 10.84 -1.49
CA PHE A 208 -2.55 11.58 -2.51
C PHE A 208 -1.55 12.60 -1.94
N SER A 209 -1.34 12.61 -0.62
CA SER A 209 -0.38 13.50 0.03
C SER A 209 0.89 12.73 0.40
N PHE A 210 2.00 13.07 -0.25
CA PHE A 210 3.32 12.57 0.15
C PHE A 210 3.80 13.12 1.51
N ASN A 211 3.12 14.13 2.07
CA ASN A 211 3.38 14.66 3.40
C ASN A 211 2.60 13.92 4.51
N SER A 212 1.66 13.05 4.14
CA SER A 212 0.92 12.21 5.07
C SER A 212 1.49 10.80 5.05
N PRO A 213 1.66 10.12 6.19
CA PRO A 213 2.07 8.71 6.22
C PRO A 213 1.15 7.79 5.39
N GLU A 214 -0.12 8.15 5.22
CA GLU A 214 -1.09 7.39 4.44
C GLU A 214 -0.78 7.39 2.93
N GLY A 215 -0.25 8.50 2.39
CA GLY A 215 0.07 8.68 0.98
C GLY A 215 1.57 8.70 0.66
N ALA A 216 2.42 8.75 1.68
CA ALA A 216 3.86 8.77 1.54
C ALA A 216 4.39 7.41 1.08
N CYS A 217 5.35 7.43 0.15
CA CYS A 217 6.06 6.22 -0.23
C CYS A 217 6.82 5.67 0.99
N PRO A 218 6.62 4.41 1.40
CA PRO A 218 7.24 3.85 2.60
C PRO A 218 8.77 3.71 2.48
N ARG A 219 9.30 3.71 1.26
CA ARG A 219 10.74 3.58 1.00
C ARG A 219 11.51 4.88 1.22
N CYS A 220 10.91 6.03 0.93
CA CYS A 220 11.56 7.34 1.03
C CYS A 220 10.82 8.31 1.95
N ASP A 221 9.79 7.85 2.66
CA ASP A 221 8.94 8.67 3.54
C ASP A 221 8.43 9.95 2.85
N GLY A 222 7.98 9.79 1.60
CA GLY A 222 7.45 10.89 0.79
C GLY A 222 8.48 11.93 0.31
N LEU A 223 9.79 11.71 0.52
CA LEU A 223 10.84 12.62 0.05
C LEU A 223 11.07 12.55 -1.46
N GLY A 224 10.67 11.47 -2.12
CA GLY A 224 10.91 11.24 -3.55
C GLY A 224 12.37 10.91 -3.91
N GLN A 225 13.28 10.91 -2.93
CA GLN A 225 14.70 10.62 -3.11
C GLN A 225 15.24 9.76 -1.97
N ILE A 226 16.23 8.94 -2.27
CA ILE A 226 16.95 8.11 -1.29
C ILE A 226 18.43 8.42 -1.45
N ARG A 227 19.10 8.71 -0.33
CA ARG A 227 20.55 8.89 -0.34
C ARG A 227 21.21 7.52 -0.47
N GLN A 228 21.97 7.35 -1.52
CA GLN A 228 22.80 6.16 -1.73
C GLN A 228 24.24 6.59 -1.98
N VAL A 229 25.15 5.68 -1.66
CA VAL A 229 26.55 5.84 -1.96
C VAL A 229 26.74 5.65 -3.46
N ASP A 230 27.34 6.65 -4.11
CA ASP A 230 27.73 6.57 -5.52
C ASP A 230 29.15 5.97 -5.61
N PRO A 231 29.31 4.73 -6.12
CA PRO A 231 30.62 4.11 -6.25
C PRO A 231 31.58 4.92 -7.14
N GLY A 232 31.06 5.67 -8.12
CA GLY A 232 31.85 6.49 -9.02
C GLY A 232 32.48 7.73 -8.35
N ARG A 233 31.94 8.14 -7.20
CA ARG A 233 32.53 9.22 -6.37
C ARG A 233 33.53 8.69 -5.34
N ILE A 234 33.48 7.40 -5.04
CA ILE A 234 34.37 6.75 -4.08
C ILE A 234 35.59 6.16 -4.78
N VAL A 235 35.41 5.56 -5.96
CA VAL A 235 36.50 4.87 -6.65
C VAL A 235 37.11 5.78 -7.71
N ARG A 236 38.41 6.05 -7.56
CA ARG A 236 39.28 6.76 -8.51
C ARG A 236 40.04 5.74 -9.36
N PRO A 237 39.52 5.37 -10.55
CA PRO A 237 40.04 4.26 -11.34
C PRO A 237 41.47 4.43 -11.85
N GLU A 238 41.92 5.67 -11.96
CA GLU A 238 43.24 6.10 -12.39
C GLU A 238 44.33 5.90 -11.33
N LEU A 239 43.96 5.73 -10.06
CA LEU A 239 44.91 5.52 -8.97
C LEU A 239 45.01 4.03 -8.61
N SER A 240 46.16 3.64 -8.05
CA SER A 240 46.30 2.35 -7.36
C SER A 240 45.71 2.43 -5.95
N LEU A 241 45.43 1.27 -5.34
CA LEU A 241 44.89 1.22 -3.97
C LEU A 241 45.82 1.91 -2.95
N ARG A 242 47.13 1.79 -3.12
CA ARG A 242 48.13 2.47 -2.27
C ARG A 242 48.18 3.98 -2.48
N GLN A 243 47.81 4.46 -3.67
CA GLN A 243 47.71 5.88 -3.98
C GLN A 243 46.35 6.48 -3.60
N GLY A 244 45.45 5.70 -2.97
CA GLY A 244 44.15 6.17 -2.54
C GLY A 244 43.07 6.08 -3.61
N ALA A 245 43.05 4.99 -4.40
CA ALA A 245 41.98 4.70 -5.35
C ALA A 245 40.58 4.62 -4.74
N ILE A 246 40.46 4.49 -3.41
CA ILE A 246 39.20 4.53 -2.68
C ILE A 246 39.24 5.77 -1.78
N ASP A 247 38.35 6.72 -2.04
CA ASP A 247 38.12 7.89 -1.19
C ASP A 247 37.24 7.49 0.01
N THR A 248 37.78 7.61 1.22
CA THR A 248 37.09 7.29 2.47
C THR A 248 36.50 8.52 3.15
N GLY A 249 36.52 9.70 2.50
CA GLY A 249 35.92 10.94 3.00
C GLY A 249 36.74 11.66 4.08
N HIS A 250 37.88 11.10 4.50
CA HIS A 250 38.74 11.64 5.57
C HIS A 250 40.15 12.04 5.10
N GLY A 251 40.35 12.25 3.80
CA GLY A 251 41.66 12.60 3.23
C GLY A 251 42.55 11.39 2.98
N LYS A 252 43.78 11.37 3.51
CA LYS A 252 44.73 10.26 3.28
C LYS A 252 44.23 8.97 3.94
N THR A 253 44.26 7.87 3.19
CA THR A 253 43.90 6.54 3.69
C THR A 253 44.72 6.19 4.93
N SER A 254 44.06 5.77 6.02
CA SER A 254 44.77 5.48 7.26
C SER A 254 45.62 4.20 7.13
N PRO A 255 46.71 4.05 7.90
CA PRO A 255 47.53 2.83 7.88
C PRO A 255 46.72 1.56 8.15
N TYR A 256 45.72 1.64 9.04
CA TYR A 256 44.80 0.54 9.33
C TYR A 256 43.92 0.17 8.13
N GLN A 257 43.38 1.17 7.42
CA GLN A 257 42.58 0.95 6.21
C GLN A 257 43.43 0.32 5.09
N LEU A 258 44.69 0.75 4.94
CA LEU A 258 45.62 0.15 3.98
C LEU A 258 45.92 -1.32 4.35
N GLN A 259 46.14 -1.63 5.62
CA GLN A 259 46.37 -3.01 6.08
C GLN A 259 45.14 -3.90 5.84
N ALA A 260 43.92 -3.39 6.06
CA ALA A 260 42.69 -4.10 5.76
C ALA A 260 42.52 -4.36 4.25
N LEU A 261 42.82 -3.36 3.40
CA LEU A 261 42.82 -3.51 1.95
C LEU A 261 43.90 -4.50 1.47
N GLU A 262 45.05 -4.55 2.14
CA GLU A 262 46.11 -5.52 1.88
C GLU A 262 45.68 -6.95 2.18
N ALA A 263 45.06 -7.20 3.34
CA ALA A 263 44.53 -8.51 3.69
C ALA A 263 43.46 -8.97 2.67
N LEU A 264 42.55 -8.07 2.28
CA LEU A 264 41.53 -8.33 1.26
C LEU A 264 42.13 -8.62 -0.12
N SER A 265 43.23 -7.94 -0.49
CA SER A 265 43.89 -8.16 -1.78
C SER A 265 44.49 -9.56 -1.91
N VAL A 266 45.01 -10.11 -0.81
CA VAL A 266 45.56 -11.48 -0.76
C VAL A 266 44.43 -12.50 -0.87
N GLN A 267 43.32 -12.27 -0.17
CA GLN A 267 42.18 -13.19 -0.13
C GLN A 267 41.36 -13.20 -1.44
N LEU A 268 41.20 -12.04 -2.08
CA LEU A 268 40.38 -11.87 -3.29
C LEU A 268 41.20 -11.85 -4.60
N GLY A 269 42.53 -11.77 -4.51
CA GLY A 269 43.44 -11.90 -5.64
C GLY A 269 43.42 -10.72 -6.62
N PHE A 270 43.45 -9.48 -6.12
CA PHE A 270 43.52 -8.27 -6.97
C PHE A 270 44.83 -7.49 -6.79
N SER A 271 45.28 -6.82 -7.87
CA SER A 271 46.54 -6.06 -7.88
C SER A 271 46.45 -4.79 -7.04
N ARG A 272 47.52 -4.51 -6.28
CA ARG A 272 47.63 -3.38 -5.33
C ARG A 272 48.30 -2.14 -5.90
N THR A 273 49.12 -2.34 -6.93
CA THR A 273 50.02 -1.34 -7.53
C THR A 273 49.58 -0.93 -8.92
N SER A 274 48.76 -1.77 -9.58
CA SER A 274 48.12 -1.41 -10.84
C SER A 274 47.00 -0.40 -10.56
N PRO A 275 46.75 0.55 -11.48
CA PRO A 275 45.53 1.35 -11.46
C PRO A 275 44.30 0.46 -11.34
N SER A 276 43.28 0.87 -10.59
CA SER A 276 42.12 0.01 -10.36
C SER A 276 41.37 -0.33 -11.65
N ALA A 277 41.50 0.50 -12.69
CA ALA A 277 41.01 0.22 -14.05
C ALA A 277 41.67 -0.99 -14.73
N ALA A 278 42.92 -1.33 -14.38
CA ALA A 278 43.73 -2.36 -15.02
C ALA A 278 43.63 -3.75 -14.35
N SER A 279 42.85 -3.89 -13.27
CA SER A 279 42.69 -5.17 -12.57
C SER A 279 41.70 -6.08 -13.34
N PRO A 280 42.10 -7.30 -13.76
CA PRO A 280 41.34 -8.10 -14.73
C PRO A 280 40.07 -8.78 -14.17
N ARG A 281 39.74 -8.58 -12.88
CA ARG A 281 38.56 -9.19 -12.25
C ARG A 281 37.54 -8.13 -11.83
N ARG A 282 36.87 -7.52 -12.80
CA ARG A 282 35.55 -6.91 -12.57
C ARG A 282 34.52 -8.03 -12.36
N ARG A 283 34.43 -8.57 -11.14
CA ARG A 283 33.18 -9.21 -10.71
C ARG A 283 32.25 -8.08 -10.27
N ASN A 284 31.10 -8.03 -10.93
CA ASN A 284 30.07 -7.01 -10.78
C ASN A 284 29.79 -6.63 -9.32
N GLY A 285 29.87 -5.33 -9.03
CA GLY A 285 29.06 -4.67 -7.99
C GLY A 285 29.40 -4.89 -6.52
N SER A 286 30.46 -5.63 -6.16
CA SER A 286 30.63 -6.04 -4.76
C SER A 286 32.04 -5.82 -4.20
N PHE A 287 32.49 -4.56 -4.13
CA PHE A 287 33.55 -4.19 -3.17
C PHE A 287 33.05 -4.23 -1.71
N CYS A 288 31.72 -4.28 -1.49
CA CYS A 288 31.08 -4.24 -0.17
C CYS A 288 30.44 -5.55 0.31
N SER A 289 30.53 -6.66 -0.42
CA SER A 289 30.06 -7.95 0.10
C SER A 289 31.19 -8.67 0.84
N VAL A 290 31.35 -8.38 2.13
CA VAL A 290 32.05 -9.29 3.03
C VAL A 290 31.18 -10.55 3.14
N PRO A 291 31.68 -11.77 2.92
CA PRO A 291 30.92 -12.98 3.22
C PRO A 291 30.66 -13.00 4.73
N ALA A 292 29.39 -13.13 5.12
CA ALA A 292 28.95 -13.26 6.49
C ALA A 292 29.53 -14.53 7.13
N ASN A 293 30.73 -14.43 7.68
CA ASN A 293 31.28 -15.38 8.64
C ASN A 293 31.58 -14.62 9.93
N ALA A 294 30.52 -14.28 10.66
CA ALA A 294 30.60 -14.11 12.10
C ALA A 294 30.24 -15.48 12.70
N PRO A 295 31.11 -16.12 13.51
CA PRO A 295 30.69 -17.27 14.27
C PRO A 295 29.64 -16.79 15.29
N SER A 296 28.44 -17.34 15.18
CA SER A 296 27.40 -17.22 16.19
C SER A 296 27.90 -17.89 17.48
N ASN A 297 28.53 -17.11 18.37
CA ASN A 297 28.70 -17.52 19.77
C ASN A 297 27.35 -17.37 20.48
N SER A 298 26.45 -18.33 20.23
CA SER A 298 25.36 -18.66 21.14
C SER A 298 25.90 -19.64 22.18
N SER A 299 26.56 -19.12 23.20
CA SER A 299 26.80 -19.84 24.45
C SER A 299 26.13 -19.07 25.57
N SER A 300 24.89 -19.44 25.87
CA SER A 300 24.26 -19.15 27.16
C SER A 300 25.08 -19.82 28.27
N PRO A 301 25.46 -19.11 29.34
CA PRO A 301 25.68 -19.76 30.62
C PRO A 301 24.34 -19.75 31.37
N ALA A 302 23.76 -20.94 31.47
CA ALA A 302 22.78 -21.22 32.51
C ALA A 302 23.53 -21.29 33.85
N THR A 303 23.19 -20.42 34.79
CA THR A 303 23.41 -20.70 36.22
C THR A 303 22.50 -19.85 37.10
N LYS A 304 21.66 -20.59 37.86
CA LYS A 304 20.96 -20.29 39.12
C LYS A 304 19.79 -19.30 39.10
#